data_AF-A0AAJ1TX10-F1
#
_entry.id   AF-A0AAJ1TX10-F1
#
_cell.length_a   1.000
_cell.length_b   1.000
_cell.length_c   1.000
_cell.angle_alpha   90.00
_cell.angle_beta   90.00
_cell.angle_gamma   90.00
#
_symmetry.space_group_name_H-M   'P 1'
#
loop_
_entity.id
_entity.type
_entity.pdbx_description
1 polymer ?
#
loop_
_entity_poly.entity_id
_entity_poly.type
_entity_poly.pdbx_seq_one_letter_code
_entity_poly.pdbx_strand_id
1 'polypeptide(L)'
;MQSSSLKFGAVATGTTIVQGSTGTFKIRQDSADDNRRTDWNAVSSNGNSLGYKMTGTGDTVSWSGVRPSTYTVKAKKYVPSDCSVLPFNGGSYTVNYTVTSRS
;
A
#
# COMPACT_ATOMS: atom_id res chain seq x y z
N MET A 1 -0.76 14.78 -5.03
CA MET A 1 0.08 13.72 -4.45
C MET A 1 0.00 13.86 -2.94
N GLN A 2 0.00 12.78 -2.18
CA GLN A 2 -0.13 12.80 -0.73
C GLN A 2 0.83 11.81 -0.10
N SER A 3 1.70 12.30 0.77
CA SER A 3 2.66 11.49 1.51
C SER A 3 2.08 11.09 2.87
N SER A 4 2.36 9.89 3.33
CA SER A 4 1.83 9.36 4.58
C SER A 4 2.76 8.31 5.18
N SER A 5 2.61 8.07 6.48
CA SER A 5 3.33 7.03 7.20
C SER A 5 2.34 6.00 7.76
N LEU A 6 2.71 4.73 7.72
CA LEU A 6 1.93 3.62 8.24
C LEU A 6 2.79 2.76 9.15
N LYS A 7 2.33 2.52 10.38
CA LYS A 7 2.97 1.63 11.35
C LYS A 7 2.09 0.41 11.58
N PHE A 8 2.60 -0.81 11.34
CA PHE A 8 1.82 -2.04 11.46
C PHE A 8 2.64 -3.29 11.82
N GLY A 9 1.97 -4.28 12.40
CA GLY A 9 2.53 -5.62 12.60
C GLY A 9 2.25 -6.57 11.42
N ALA A 10 0.99 -6.65 10.97
CA ALA A 10 0.56 -7.55 9.91
C ALA A 10 -0.10 -6.80 8.73
N VAL A 11 -1.17 -6.05 9.01
CA VAL A 11 -1.91 -5.23 8.03
C VAL A 11 -2.19 -3.86 8.65
N ALA A 12 -2.04 -2.81 7.86
CA ALA A 12 -2.47 -1.45 8.20
C ALA A 12 -3.43 -0.90 7.16
N THR A 13 -4.28 0.00 7.63
CA THR A 13 -5.09 0.88 6.80
C THR A 13 -4.52 2.28 6.94
N GLY A 14 -4.16 2.89 5.82
CA GLY A 14 -3.52 4.20 5.80
C GLY A 14 -4.41 5.29 5.24
N THR A 15 -3.75 6.25 4.62
CA THR A 15 -4.37 7.43 4.02
C THR A 15 -5.48 7.08 3.03
N THR A 16 -6.49 7.94 3.00
CA THR A 16 -7.58 7.93 2.03
C THR A 16 -7.31 8.97 0.95
N ILE A 17 -7.57 8.62 -0.31
CA ILE A 17 -7.31 9.44 -1.50
C ILE A 17 -8.54 9.45 -2.39
N VAL A 18 -8.94 10.64 -2.84
CA VAL A 18 -10.00 10.78 -3.84
C VAL A 18 -9.41 10.59 -5.24
N GLN A 19 -9.96 9.65 -5.98
CA GLN A 19 -9.80 9.51 -7.43
C GLN A 19 -11.02 10.19 -8.07
N GLY A 20 -10.84 11.41 -8.60
CA GLY A 20 -11.95 12.23 -9.11
C GLY A 20 -12.50 11.79 -10.48
N SER A 21 -11.69 11.11 -11.30
CA SER A 21 -12.09 10.58 -12.61
C SER A 21 -11.41 9.22 -12.87
N THR A 22 -11.85 8.49 -13.90
CA THR A 22 -11.16 7.26 -14.31
C THR A 22 -9.72 7.57 -14.68
N GLY A 23 -8.75 6.84 -14.13
CA GLY A 23 -7.35 7.09 -14.44
C GLY A 23 -6.38 6.13 -13.78
N THR A 24 -5.23 6.64 -13.35
CA THR A 24 -4.15 5.85 -12.78
C THR A 24 -3.94 6.18 -11.31
N PHE A 25 -3.91 5.14 -10.48
CA PHE A 25 -3.59 5.21 -9.06
C PHE A 25 -2.20 4.64 -8.83
N LYS A 26 -1.33 5.38 -8.13
CA LYS A 26 0.04 4.95 -7.85
C LYS A 26 0.38 5.07 -6.38
N ILE A 27 1.15 4.13 -5.86
CA ILE A 27 1.77 4.20 -4.54
C ILE A 27 3.27 3.98 -4.72
N ARG A 28 4.07 4.94 -4.26
CA ARG A 28 5.52 4.84 -4.16
C ARG A 28 5.89 4.57 -2.72
N GLN A 29 6.71 3.55 -2.46
CA GLN A 29 7.30 3.34 -1.14
C GLN A 29 8.55 4.21 -1.03
N ASP A 30 8.51 5.25 -0.21
CA ASP A 30 9.60 6.21 -0.08
C ASP A 30 10.68 5.71 0.87
N SER A 31 10.27 5.09 1.98
CA SER A 31 11.17 4.43 2.93
C SER A 31 10.42 3.39 3.76
N ALA A 32 11.16 2.43 4.31
CA ALA A 32 10.69 1.50 5.33
C ALA A 32 11.79 1.29 6.37
N ASP A 33 11.41 1.04 7.62
CA ASP A 33 12.34 0.70 8.70
C ASP A 33 12.96 -0.71 8.57
N ASP A 34 12.44 -1.51 7.65
CA ASP A 34 12.94 -2.84 7.29
C ASP A 34 13.00 -2.95 5.76
N ASN A 35 14.04 -3.63 5.24
CA ASN A 35 14.28 -3.82 3.81
C ASN A 35 13.31 -4.83 3.14
N ARG A 36 12.37 -5.40 3.90
CA ARG A 36 11.32 -6.27 3.37
C ARG A 36 10.38 -5.51 2.42
N ARG A 37 9.82 -6.27 1.46
CA ARG A 37 8.78 -5.79 0.54
C ARG A 37 7.47 -5.50 1.29
N THR A 38 6.72 -4.52 0.80
CA THR A 38 5.35 -4.25 1.23
C THR A 38 4.38 -4.66 0.14
N ASP A 39 3.32 -5.37 0.54
CA ASP A 39 2.17 -5.63 -0.31
C ASP A 39 1.15 -4.50 -0.14
N TRP A 40 0.92 -3.76 -1.22
CA TRP A 40 -0.01 -2.64 -1.26
C TRP A 40 -1.31 -3.04 -1.91
N ASN A 41 -2.39 -2.49 -1.39
CA ASN A 41 -3.71 -2.51 -2.02
C ASN A 41 -4.38 -1.16 -1.79
N ALA A 42 -5.42 -0.88 -2.56
CA ALA A 42 -6.33 0.20 -2.26
C ALA A 42 -7.76 -0.30 -2.42
N VAL A 43 -8.62 0.01 -1.46
CA VAL A 43 -10.02 -0.42 -1.45
C VAL A 43 -10.89 0.82 -1.56
N SER A 44 -11.80 0.82 -2.52
CA SER A 44 -12.75 1.93 -2.69
C SER A 44 -13.76 1.98 -1.54
N SER A 45 -14.40 3.13 -1.34
CA SER A 45 -15.50 3.30 -0.39
C SER A 45 -16.66 2.33 -0.62
N ASN A 46 -16.77 1.81 -1.84
CA ASN A 46 -17.81 0.86 -2.26
C ASN A 46 -17.35 -0.61 -2.13
N GLY A 47 -16.17 -0.85 -1.54
CA GLY A 47 -15.62 -2.20 -1.32
C GLY A 47 -14.81 -2.78 -2.47
N ASN A 48 -14.62 -2.06 -3.58
CA ASN A 48 -13.85 -2.57 -4.72
C ASN A 48 -12.35 -2.48 -4.46
N SER A 49 -11.68 -3.63 -4.45
CA SER A 49 -10.23 -3.75 -4.28
C SER A 49 -9.51 -3.58 -5.62
N LEU A 50 -8.43 -2.81 -5.64
CA LEU A 50 -7.54 -2.70 -6.82
C LEU A 50 -6.63 -3.93 -7.00
N GLY A 51 -6.53 -4.78 -5.97
CA GLY A 51 -5.71 -5.97 -5.97
C GLY A 51 -4.31 -5.68 -5.44
N TYR A 52 -3.72 -6.68 -4.77
CA TYR A 52 -2.42 -6.52 -4.13
C TYR A 52 -1.28 -6.44 -5.14
N LYS A 53 -0.33 -5.54 -4.91
CA LYS A 53 0.95 -5.44 -5.63
C LYS A 53 2.09 -5.20 -4.65
N MET A 54 3.23 -5.84 -4.88
CA MET A 54 4.39 -5.76 -4.00
C MET A 54 5.44 -4.76 -4.52
N THR A 55 6.15 -4.10 -3.62
CA THR A 55 7.25 -3.15 -3.93
C THR A 55 8.26 -3.15 -2.79
N GLY A 56 9.52 -2.85 -3.11
CA GLY A 56 10.52 -2.44 -2.12
C GLY A 56 10.63 -0.92 -2.02
N THR A 57 11.51 -0.45 -1.14
CA THR A 57 11.83 0.97 -0.98
C THR A 57 12.39 1.56 -2.28
N GLY A 58 11.83 2.69 -2.72
CA GLY A 58 12.16 3.35 -3.98
C GLY A 58 11.27 2.96 -5.16
N ASP A 59 10.57 1.83 -5.07
CA ASP A 59 9.70 1.33 -6.13
C ASP A 59 8.31 1.97 -6.09
N THR A 60 7.57 1.83 -7.20
CA THR A 60 6.19 2.32 -7.34
C THR A 60 5.29 1.25 -7.91
N VAL A 61 4.15 1.01 -7.28
CA VAL A 61 3.05 0.25 -7.85
C VAL A 61 2.04 1.17 -8.51
N SER A 62 1.42 0.68 -9.59
CA SER A 62 0.47 1.43 -10.40
C SER A 62 -0.70 0.57 -10.82
N TRP A 63 -1.91 1.09 -10.71
CA TRP A 63 -3.15 0.52 -11.25
C TRP A 63 -3.75 1.48 -12.27
N SER A 64 -4.06 0.99 -13.46
CA SER A 64 -4.71 1.73 -14.53
C SER A 64 -6.21 1.44 -14.57
N GLY A 65 -7.00 2.34 -15.18
CA GLY A 65 -8.44 2.18 -15.29
C GLY A 65 -9.18 2.25 -13.95
N VAL A 66 -8.56 2.89 -12.95
CA VAL A 66 -9.13 3.04 -11.61
C VAL A 66 -10.30 4.01 -11.70
N ARG A 67 -11.50 3.52 -11.40
CA ARG A 67 -12.75 4.29 -11.48
C ARG A 67 -12.80 5.41 -10.44
N PRO A 68 -13.61 6.46 -10.65
CA PRO A 68 -13.76 7.53 -9.68
C PRO A 68 -14.34 6.98 -8.36
N SER A 69 -13.64 7.20 -7.25
CA SER A 69 -14.07 6.82 -5.90
C SER A 69 -13.10 7.36 -4.87
N THR A 70 -13.46 7.19 -3.59
CA THR A 70 -12.56 7.41 -2.47
C THR A 70 -11.86 6.10 -2.15
N TYR A 71 -10.54 6.05 -2.26
CA TYR A 71 -9.73 4.84 -2.05
C TYR A 71 -8.95 4.94 -0.76
N THR A 72 -9.04 3.90 0.06
CA THR A 72 -8.24 3.77 1.28
C THR A 72 -7.07 2.83 1.02
N VAL A 73 -5.86 3.33 1.23
CA VAL A 73 -4.64 2.53 1.07
C VAL A 73 -4.55 1.48 2.17
N LYS A 74 -4.21 0.26 1.79
CA LYS A 74 -3.89 -0.84 2.70
C LYS A 74 -2.47 -1.32 2.41
N ALA A 75 -1.72 -1.56 3.47
CA ALA A 75 -0.40 -2.15 3.41
C ALA A 75 -0.40 -3.42 4.25
N LYS A 76 0.22 -4.48 3.76
CA LYS A 76 0.51 -5.67 4.55
C LYS A 76 1.98 -6.02 4.40
N LYS A 77 2.55 -6.60 5.46
CA LYS A 77 3.94 -7.05 5.43
C LYS A 77 4.03 -8.25 4.49
N TYR A 78 4.96 -8.25 3.54
CA TYR A 78 5.20 -9.43 2.74
C TYR A 78 5.79 -10.54 3.63
N VAL A 79 5.12 -11.69 3.65
CA VAL A 79 5.60 -12.90 4.34
C VAL A 79 5.70 -13.98 3.27
N PRO A 80 6.91 -14.46 2.93
CA PRO A 80 7.06 -15.55 1.97
C PRO A 80 6.37 -16.82 2.49
N SER A 81 5.78 -17.58 1.56
CA SER A 81 4.97 -18.76 1.81
C SER A 81 5.72 -19.90 2.51
N ASP A 82 7.05 -19.90 2.47
CA ASP A 82 7.93 -20.96 2.97
C ASP A 82 8.19 -20.93 4.50
N CYS A 83 7.26 -20.35 5.27
CA CYS A 83 6.96 -20.48 6.71
C CYS A 83 7.96 -21.20 7.66
N SER A 84 9.27 -20.98 7.52
CA SER A 84 10.33 -21.52 8.38
C SER A 84 10.78 -20.51 9.44
N VAL A 85 10.19 -19.33 9.44
CA VAL A 85 10.45 -18.26 10.41
C VAL A 85 9.15 -17.60 10.86
N LEU A 86 8.39 -18.32 11.68
CA LEU A 86 7.66 -17.63 12.77
C LEU A 86 8.71 -17.35 13.87
N PRO A 87 8.84 -16.09 14.29
CA PRO A 87 7.79 -15.45 15.07
C PRO A 87 7.24 -14.24 14.30
N PHE A 88 5.97 -13.87 14.39
CA PHE A 88 5.39 -13.12 15.52
C PHE A 88 6.37 -12.20 16.26
N ASN A 89 7.48 -11.78 15.63
CA ASN A 89 8.28 -10.70 16.14
C ASN A 89 7.48 -9.44 15.84
N GLY A 90 6.75 -8.98 16.86
CA GLY A 90 5.96 -7.76 16.91
C GLY A 90 6.83 -6.51 16.81
N GLY A 91 7.78 -6.50 15.88
CA GLY A 91 8.42 -5.29 15.41
C GLY A 91 7.38 -4.51 14.63
N SER A 92 7.16 -3.28 15.05
CA SER A 92 6.37 -2.35 14.26
C SER A 92 7.11 -2.07 12.95
N TYR A 93 6.48 -2.42 11.83
CA TYR A 93 6.94 -2.05 10.50
C TYR A 93 6.37 -0.69 10.15
N THR A 94 7.25 0.28 9.93
CA THR A 94 6.91 1.65 9.57
C THR A 94 7.32 1.91 8.14
N VAL A 95 6.33 2.22 7.30
CA VAL A 95 6.54 2.54 5.89
C VAL A 95 6.05 3.94 5.60
N ASN A 96 6.90 4.74 4.95
CA ASN A 96 6.54 6.03 4.40
C ASN A 96 6.29 5.86 2.91
N TYR A 97 5.19 6.43 2.43
CA TYR A 97 4.77 6.25 1.05
C TYR A 97 4.07 7.49 0.52
N THR A 98 4.12 7.64 -0.79
CA THR A 98 3.45 8.72 -1.51
C THR A 98 2.43 8.14 -2.47
N VAL A 99 1.20 8.63 -2.35
CA VAL A 99 0.08 8.26 -3.22
C VAL A 99 -0.15 9.34 -4.26
N THR A 100 -0.39 8.90 -5.49
CA THR A 100 -0.73 9.77 -6.62
C THR A 100 -1.95 9.21 -7.35
N SER A 101 -3.05 9.94 -7.32
CA SER A 101 -4.17 9.78 -8.25
C SER A 101 -3.98 10.74 -9.43
N ARG A 102 -4.04 10.23 -10.65
CA ARG A 102 -4.14 11.05 -11.87
C ARG A 102 -5.37 10.64 -12.66
N SER A 103 -6.07 11.66 -13.15
CA SER A 103 -7.09 11.62 -14.19
C SER A 103 -6.44 11.45 -15.55
#